data_AF-A0A9R1AZK5-F1
#
_entry.id   AF-A0A9R1AZK5-F1
#
_cell.length_a   1.000
_cell.length_b   1.000
_cell.length_c   1.000
_cell.angle_alpha   90.00
_cell.angle_beta   90.00
_cell.angle_gamma   90.00
#
_symmetry.space_group_name_H-M   'P 1'
#
loop_
_entity.id
_entity.type
_entity.pdbx_description
1 polymer ?
#
loop_
_entity_poly.entity_id
_entity_poly.type
_entity_poly.pdbx_seq_one_letter_code
_entity_poly.pdbx_strand_id
1 'polypeptide(L)'
;MSSFVVEMELRKRTIDYNPKRTRFRKQHRGRMKGKSCRGNRICFGRYALQALEPVTLRPMETRMGSGKGSPEYWVSVVKPGRILYEMGGLSETVARAAISIAASKMPIRSQFIRLEI
;
A
#
# COMPACT_ATOMS: atom_id res chain seq x y z
N MET A 1 -35.56 -20.11 -15.43
CA MET A 1 -34.51 -19.16 -15.87
C MET A 1 -34.70 -17.87 -15.12
N SER A 2 -33.61 -17.32 -14.57
CA SER A 2 -33.44 -15.89 -14.24
C SER A 2 -34.40 -15.30 -13.19
N SER A 3 -34.01 -14.67 -12.10
CA SER A 3 -32.84 -13.84 -11.87
C SER A 3 -32.75 -13.71 -10.34
N PHE A 4 -32.03 -14.61 -9.66
CA PHE A 4 -31.56 -14.33 -8.30
C PHE A 4 -30.43 -13.31 -8.45
N VAL A 5 -30.82 -12.05 -8.62
CA VAL A 5 -29.92 -10.91 -8.45
C VAL A 5 -29.60 -10.90 -6.95
N VAL A 6 -28.58 -11.67 -6.57
CA VAL A 6 -27.89 -11.50 -5.31
C VAL A 6 -27.22 -10.16 -5.44
N GLU A 7 -27.93 -9.13 -5.05
CA GLU A 7 -27.40 -7.80 -4.78
C GLU A 7 -26.47 -7.99 -3.59
N MET A 8 -25.25 -8.43 -3.91
CA MET A 8 -24.13 -8.51 -3.00
C MET A 8 -23.83 -7.05 -2.64
N GLU A 9 -24.53 -6.55 -1.64
CA GLU A 9 -24.28 -5.30 -0.95
C GLU A 9 -22.87 -5.40 -0.35
N LEU A 10 -21.87 -5.17 -1.21
CA LEU A 10 -20.50 -4.88 -0.84
C LEU A 10 -20.59 -3.61 -0.02
N ARG A 11 -20.75 -3.76 1.31
CA ARG A 11 -20.56 -2.69 2.28
C ARG A 11 -19.25 -2.01 1.93
N LYS A 12 -19.32 -0.87 1.24
CA LYS A 12 -18.18 -0.03 0.93
C LYS A 12 -17.70 0.54 2.26
N ARG A 13 -16.90 -0.22 3.00
CA ARG A 13 -16.14 0.30 4.13
C ARG A 13 -15.12 1.26 3.53
N THR A 14 -15.49 2.52 3.43
CA THR A 14 -14.57 3.58 3.08
C THR A 14 -13.51 3.62 4.18
N ILE A 15 -12.28 3.22 3.85
CA ILE A 15 -11.15 3.32 4.77
C ILE A 15 -10.77 4.79 4.79
N ASP A 16 -10.98 5.45 5.93
CA ASP A 16 -10.39 6.77 6.17
C ASP A 16 -8.90 6.58 6.47
N TYR A 17 -8.06 7.10 5.57
CA TYR A 17 -6.60 7.04 5.71
C TYR A 17 -6.06 8.13 6.63
N ASN A 18 -6.90 9.06 7.10
CA ASN A 18 -6.52 10.10 8.04
C ASN A 18 -6.48 9.55 9.48
N PRO A 19 -5.37 9.69 10.23
CA PRO A 19 -5.31 9.27 11.61
C PRO A 19 -6.24 10.16 12.46
N LYS A 20 -7.18 9.53 13.16
CA LYS A 20 -8.17 10.21 14.02
C LYS A 20 -7.54 11.06 15.13
N ARG A 21 -6.34 10.69 15.61
CA ARG A 21 -5.62 11.44 16.65
C ARG A 21 -4.12 11.29 16.45
N THR A 22 -3.39 12.40 16.57
CA THR A 22 -1.93 12.43 16.41
C THR A 22 -1.29 13.04 17.64
N ARG A 23 -0.28 12.38 18.22
CA ARG A 23 0.46 12.93 19.37
C ARG A 23 1.23 14.20 19.01
N PHE A 24 1.77 14.27 17.79
CA PHE A 24 2.52 15.42 17.29
C PHE A 24 2.05 15.80 15.89
N ARG A 25 1.88 17.11 15.67
CA ARG A 25 1.39 17.68 14.41
C ARG A 25 2.43 17.63 13.28
N LYS A 26 3.72 17.77 13.57
CA LYS A 26 4.80 17.80 12.56
C LYS A 26 5.87 16.74 12.89
N GLN A 27 5.96 15.68 12.08
CA GLN A 27 6.89 14.55 12.31
C GLN A 27 8.03 14.47 11.29
N HIS A 28 9.27 14.20 11.71
CA HIS A 28 10.35 13.92 10.76
C HIS A 28 10.01 12.68 9.91
N ARG A 29 10.34 12.73 8.61
CA ARG A 29 10.00 11.66 7.64
C ARG A 29 10.61 10.29 7.99
N GLY A 30 11.72 10.27 8.73
CA GLY A 30 12.48 9.06 9.01
C GLY A 30 13.36 8.60 7.84
N ARG A 31 13.98 7.41 7.99
CA ARG A 31 14.97 6.86 7.05
C ARG A 31 14.34 5.84 6.11
N MET A 32 14.42 6.09 4.80
CA MET A 32 13.85 5.21 3.75
C MET A 32 14.83 4.20 3.15
N LYS A 33 16.14 4.39 3.36
CA LYS A 33 17.17 3.46 2.84
C LYS A 33 17.14 2.13 3.61
N GLY A 34 17.48 1.06 2.89
CA GLY A 34 17.60 -0.31 3.42
C GLY A 34 16.34 -1.16 3.22
N LYS A 35 16.48 -2.48 3.41
CA LYS A 35 15.36 -3.43 3.34
C LYS A 35 14.44 -3.29 4.56
N SER A 36 13.16 -3.64 4.38
CA SER A 36 12.21 -3.70 5.48
C SER A 36 12.58 -4.81 6.45
N CYS A 37 12.60 -4.48 7.75
CA CYS A 37 12.81 -5.46 8.81
C CYS A 37 11.51 -6.16 9.26
N ARG A 38 10.34 -5.63 8.89
CA ARG A 38 9.02 -6.12 9.33
C ARG A 38 8.00 -6.17 8.20
N GLY A 39 7.00 -7.05 8.33
CA GLY A 39 5.96 -7.31 7.33
C GLY A 39 6.52 -7.47 5.93
N ASN A 40 7.52 -8.34 5.85
CA ASN A 40 8.14 -8.85 4.62
C ASN A 40 7.75 -10.32 4.36
N ARG A 41 6.92 -10.91 5.24
CA ARG A 41 6.37 -12.26 5.13
C ARG A 41 4.87 -12.15 4.90
N ILE A 42 4.31 -13.13 4.21
CA ILE A 42 2.87 -13.29 4.02
C ILE A 42 2.29 -13.88 5.30
N CYS A 43 1.25 -13.25 5.88
CA CYS A 43 0.70 -13.66 7.17
C CYS A 43 -0.70 -14.29 7.08
N PHE A 44 -1.55 -13.78 6.20
CA PHE A 44 -2.97 -14.14 6.09
C PHE A 44 -3.30 -14.79 4.74
N GLY A 45 -2.61 -14.38 3.68
CA GLY A 45 -2.88 -14.82 2.32
C GLY A 45 -2.00 -15.98 1.83
N ARG A 46 -2.23 -16.36 0.56
CA ARG A 46 -1.34 -17.23 -0.23
C ARG A 46 -0.53 -16.43 -1.26
N TYR A 47 -1.06 -15.28 -1.68
CA TYR A 47 -0.45 -14.41 -2.68
C TYR A 47 -0.28 -13.01 -2.12
N ALA A 48 0.76 -12.30 -2.56
CA ALA A 48 1.04 -10.97 -2.06
C ALA A 48 1.72 -10.07 -3.10
N LEU A 49 1.59 -8.76 -2.88
CA LEU A 49 2.32 -7.73 -3.63
C LEU A 49 3.42 -7.13 -2.76
N GLN A 50 4.68 -7.28 -3.17
CA GLN A 50 5.85 -6.74 -2.47
C GLN A 50 6.40 -5.50 -3.16
N ALA A 51 6.76 -4.48 -2.37
CA ALA A 51 7.46 -3.29 -2.86
C ALA A 51 8.95 -3.56 -3.09
N LEU A 52 9.50 -3.16 -4.24
CA LEU A 52 10.94 -3.32 -4.54
C LEU A 52 11.73 -2.03 -4.30
N GLU A 53 11.12 -0.87 -4.50
CA GLU A 53 11.81 0.42 -4.48
C GLU A 53 11.05 1.45 -3.62
N PRO A 54 11.76 2.38 -2.94
CA PRO A 54 11.12 3.48 -2.23
C PRO A 54 10.85 4.65 -3.18
N VAL A 55 9.76 5.40 -2.94
CA VAL A 55 9.45 6.64 -3.67
C VAL A 55 9.51 7.86 -2.77
N THR A 56 10.04 8.96 -3.33
CA THR A 56 10.02 10.29 -2.71
C THR A 56 9.14 11.23 -3.52
N LEU A 57 8.34 12.03 -2.82
CA LEU A 57 7.66 13.18 -3.41
C LEU A 57 8.37 14.47 -2.98
N ARG A 58 8.57 15.40 -3.91
CA ARG A 58 8.95 16.79 -3.63
C ARG A 58 7.98 17.71 -4.36
N PRO A 59 7.41 18.74 -3.70
CA PRO A 59 6.64 19.76 -4.38
C PRO A 59 7.56 20.61 -5.27
N MET A 60 7.04 21.06 -6.41
CA MET A 60 7.84 21.78 -7.42
C MET A 60 7.95 23.29 -7.12
N GLU A 61 7.05 23.83 -6.31
CA GLU A 61 6.88 25.29 -6.14
C GLU A 61 7.74 25.91 -5.03
N THR A 62 8.30 25.11 -4.12
CA THR A 62 8.91 25.65 -2.89
C THR A 62 10.42 25.87 -3.01
N ARG A 63 10.86 27.12 -2.80
CA ARG A 63 12.28 27.46 -2.60
C ARG A 63 12.71 27.18 -1.14
N MET A 64 14.00 26.97 -0.92
CA MET A 64 14.55 26.64 0.40
C MET A 64 14.33 27.80 1.40
N GLY A 65 13.77 27.51 2.59
CA GLY A 65 13.52 28.51 3.65
C GLY A 65 12.17 28.31 4.37
N SER A 66 11.89 29.13 5.39
CA SER A 66 10.59 29.21 6.10
C SER A 66 10.16 28.03 6.99
N GLY A 67 11.09 27.11 7.28
CA GLY A 67 10.84 25.99 8.20
C GLY A 67 9.96 24.90 7.57
N LYS A 68 9.19 24.19 8.40
CA LYS A 68 8.37 23.05 7.96
C LYS A 68 6.93 23.46 7.73
N GLY A 69 6.40 23.25 6.52
CA GLY A 69 5.02 23.57 6.14
C GLY A 69 3.93 22.86 6.94
N SER A 70 2.66 23.16 6.64
CA SER A 70 1.48 22.47 7.15
C SER A 70 1.38 21.04 6.57
N PRO A 71 1.05 20.02 7.37
CA PRO A 71 0.73 18.69 6.83
C PRO A 71 -0.59 18.73 6.06
N GLU A 72 -0.56 18.39 4.77
CA GLU A 72 -1.75 18.31 3.89
C GLU A 72 -2.21 16.87 3.65
N TYR A 73 -1.27 15.94 3.60
CA TYR A 73 -1.53 14.53 3.35
C TYR A 73 -0.74 13.66 4.32
N TRP A 74 -1.29 12.46 4.59
CA TRP A 74 -0.61 11.45 5.38
C TRP A 74 0.07 10.44 4.45
N VAL A 75 1.35 10.20 4.71
CA VAL A 75 2.14 9.21 3.99
C VAL A 75 2.61 8.12 4.93
N SER A 76 2.61 6.89 4.44
CA SER A 76 3.27 5.76 5.08
C SER A 76 4.59 5.47 4.37
N VAL A 77 5.68 5.34 5.14
CA VAL A 77 6.99 5.01 4.58
C VAL A 77 7.03 3.52 4.25
N VAL A 78 7.10 3.22 2.96
CA VAL A 78 7.28 1.85 2.45
C VAL A 78 8.75 1.64 2.09
N LYS A 79 9.37 0.63 2.72
CA LYS A 79 10.73 0.19 2.40
C LYS A 79 10.71 -1.00 1.42
N PRO A 80 11.76 -1.18 0.61
CA PRO A 80 11.97 -2.39 -0.18
C PRO A 80 11.78 -3.67 0.63
N GLY A 81 11.11 -4.67 0.06
CA GLY A 81 10.81 -5.96 0.68
C GLY A 81 9.55 -5.98 1.54
N ARG A 82 8.85 -4.85 1.69
CA ARG A 82 7.58 -4.81 2.45
C ARG A 82 6.43 -5.37 1.60
N ILE A 83 5.61 -6.23 2.21
CA ILE A 83 4.34 -6.67 1.65
C ILE A 83 3.30 -5.56 1.82
N LEU A 84 2.62 -5.22 0.72
CA LEU A 84 1.60 -4.17 0.66
C LEU A 84 0.18 -4.74 0.73
N TYR A 85 -0.06 -5.80 -0.03
CA TYR A 85 -1.35 -6.46 -0.12
C TYR A 85 -1.15 -7.96 -0.02
N GLU A 86 -2.13 -8.62 0.60
CA GLU A 86 -2.23 -10.06 0.69
C GLU A 86 -3.61 -10.51 0.20
N MET A 87 -3.65 -11.65 -0.48
CA MET A 87 -4.88 -12.26 -0.98
C MET A 87 -4.88 -13.75 -0.65
N GLY A 88 -6.05 -14.26 -0.24
CA GLY A 88 -6.31 -15.67 0.03
C GLY A 88 -7.64 -16.10 -0.59
N GLY A 89 -7.85 -17.42 -0.72
CA GLY A 89 -9.12 -17.98 -1.23
C GLY A 89 -9.36 -17.83 -2.74
N LEU A 90 -8.31 -17.53 -3.52
CA LEU A 90 -8.40 -17.35 -4.98
C LEU A 90 -7.53 -18.37 -5.72
N SER A 91 -7.88 -18.66 -6.97
CA SER A 91 -7.00 -19.39 -7.89
C SER A 91 -5.81 -18.50 -8.31
N GLU A 92 -4.70 -19.13 -8.68
CA GLU A 92 -3.47 -18.41 -9.03
C GLU A 92 -3.66 -17.47 -10.23
N THR A 93 -4.44 -17.89 -11.23
CA THR A 93 -4.70 -17.10 -12.44
C THR A 93 -5.39 -15.78 -12.12
N VAL A 94 -6.43 -15.83 -11.28
CA VAL A 94 -7.18 -14.64 -10.83
C VAL A 94 -6.32 -13.76 -9.95
N ALA A 95 -5.57 -14.35 -9.01
CA ALA A 95 -4.68 -13.61 -8.12
C ALA A 95 -3.59 -12.86 -8.90
N ARG A 96 -3.02 -13.50 -9.92
CA ARG A 96 -1.98 -12.90 -10.79
C ARG A 96 -2.52 -11.73 -11.60
N ALA A 97 -3.72 -11.87 -12.17
CA ALA A 97 -4.37 -10.77 -12.89
C ALA A 97 -4.70 -9.58 -11.98
N ALA A 98 -5.28 -9.84 -10.81
CA ALA A 98 -5.63 -8.80 -9.84
C ALA A 98 -4.40 -8.04 -9.33
N ILE A 99 -3.32 -8.76 -8.98
CA ILE A 99 -2.07 -8.13 -8.55
C ILE A 99 -1.41 -7.35 -9.68
N SER A 100 -1.48 -7.84 -10.92
CA SER A 100 -0.93 -7.10 -12.07
C SER A 100 -1.61 -5.74 -12.25
N ILE A 101 -2.93 -5.69 -12.10
CA ILE A 101 -3.72 -4.44 -12.14
C ILE A 101 -3.38 -3.55 -10.95
N ALA A 102 -3.18 -4.11 -9.75
CA ALA A 102 -2.75 -3.33 -8.60
C ALA A 102 -1.36 -2.73 -8.82
N ALA A 103 -0.41 -3.54 -9.30
CA ALA A 103 0.97 -3.14 -9.56
C ALA A 103 1.07 -1.99 -10.58
N SER A 104 0.27 -2.01 -11.65
CA SER A 104 0.28 -0.95 -12.67
C SER A 104 -0.22 0.40 -12.16
N LYS A 105 -1.02 0.41 -11.10
CA LYS A 105 -1.51 1.64 -10.44
C LYS A 105 -0.57 2.15 -9.37
N MET A 106 0.41 1.36 -8.96
CA MET A 106 1.35 1.77 -7.91
C MET A 106 2.46 2.65 -8.51
N PRO A 107 2.85 3.73 -7.82
CA PRO A 107 3.98 4.58 -8.24
C PRO A 107 5.35 3.92 -8.00
N ILE A 108 5.39 2.63 -7.64
CA ILE A 108 6.60 1.89 -7.29
C ILE A 108 6.67 0.58 -8.07
N ARG A 109 7.90 0.12 -8.34
CA ARG A 109 8.12 -1.24 -8.81
C ARG A 109 7.71 -2.22 -7.72
N SER A 110 6.91 -3.19 -8.11
CA SER A 110 6.35 -4.18 -7.20
C SER A 110 6.39 -5.58 -7.81
N GLN A 111 6.45 -6.59 -6.96
CA GLN A 111 6.61 -7.99 -7.33
C GLN A 111 5.47 -8.83 -6.77
N PHE A 112 4.93 -9.73 -7.59
CA PHE A 112 4.04 -10.79 -7.14
C PHE A 112 4.83 -11.87 -6.40
N ILE A 113 4.36 -12.22 -5.21
CA ILE A 113 4.94 -13.30 -4.38
C ILE A 113 3.85 -14.32 -4.09
N ARG A 114 4.22 -15.60 -4.18
CA ARG A 114 3.41 -16.74 -3.77
C ARG A 114 4.05 -17.37 -2.53
N LEU A 115 3.23 -17.74 -1.56
CA LEU A 115 3.63 -18.64 -0.49
C LEU A 115 3.52 -20.06 -1.02
N GLU A 116 4.66 -20.72 -1.18
CA GLU A 116 4.71 -22.17 -1.36
C GLU A 116 4.63 -22.80 0.03
N ILE A 117 3.71 -23.75 0.17
CA ILE A 117 3.53 -24.57 1.38
C ILE A 117 4.37 -25.82 1.20
#